data_AF-A0A2V6ASZ5-F1
#
_entry.id   AF-A0A2V6ASZ5-F1
#
_cell.length_a   1.000
_cell.length_b   1.000
_cell.length_c   1.000
_cell.angle_alpha   90.00
_cell.angle_beta   90.00
_cell.angle_gamma   90.00
#
_symmetry.space_group_name_H-M   'P 1'
#
loop_
_entity.id
_entity.type
_entity.pdbx_description
1 polymer ?
#
loop_
_entity_poly.entity_id
_entity_poly.type
_entity_poly.pdbx_seq_one_letter_code
_entity_poly.pdbx_strand_id
1 'polypeptide(L)' 'IGEELGCGAHLKSLRRTKSGRFEVAQMISVDQIKSAPCEEVLSHLLTLPEVSRMRGA' A
#
# COMPACT_ATOMS: atom_id res chain seq x y z
N ILE A 1 -16.08 -2.52 -19.74
CA ILE A 1 -15.99 -3.96 -19.40
C ILE A 1 -17.37 -4.63 -19.42
N GLY A 2 -18.15 -4.68 -18.34
CA GLY A 2 -19.42 -5.44 -18.34
C GLY A 2 -20.45 -4.97 -19.36
N GLU A 3 -20.62 -3.65 -19.48
CA GLU A 3 -21.45 -3.03 -20.52
C GLU A 3 -20.96 -3.38 -21.93
N GLU A 4 -19.65 -3.29 -22.15
CA GLU A 4 -18.99 -3.59 -23.42
C GLU A 4 -19.10 -5.08 -23.82
N LEU A 5 -19.26 -5.97 -22.84
CA LEU A 5 -19.55 -7.39 -23.04
C LEU A 5 -21.06 -7.70 -23.16
N GLY A 6 -21.93 -6.70 -23.00
CA GLY A 6 -23.39 -6.82 -23.16
C GLY A 6 -24.13 -7.52 -22.01
N CYS A 7 -23.47 -7.74 -20.86
CA CYS A 7 -24.05 -8.49 -19.73
C CYS A 7 -24.00 -7.74 -18.39
N GLY A 8 -23.44 -6.53 -18.36
CA GLY A 8 -23.21 -5.76 -17.14
C GLY A 8 -22.10 -6.34 -16.27
N ALA A 9 -21.65 -5.57 -15.27
CA ALA A 9 -20.67 -6.03 -14.28
C ALA A 9 -20.81 -5.26 -12.97
N HIS A 10 -20.30 -5.85 -11.89
CA HIS A 10 -20.10 -5.19 -10.60
C HIS A 10 -18.75 -5.58 -10.01
N LEU A 11 -18.20 -4.73 -9.13
CA LEU A 11 -16.93 -5.02 -8.45
C LEU A 11 -17.16 -6.00 -7.30
N LYS A 12 -16.62 -7.22 -7.41
CA LYS A 12 -16.70 -8.22 -6.34
C LYS A 12 -15.68 -7.98 -5.23
N SER A 13 -14.44 -7.68 -5.61
CA SER A 13 -13.35 -7.39 -4.68
C SER A 13 -12.33 -6.47 -5.34
N LEU A 14 -11.66 -5.67 -4.53
CA LEU A 14 -10.57 -4.81 -4.97
C LEU A 14 -9.53 -4.70 -3.86
N ARG A 15 -8.27 -4.79 -4.26
CA ARG A 15 -7.14 -4.55 -3.36
C ARG A 15 -6.17 -3.60 -4.04
N ARG A 16 -5.88 -2.48 -3.38
CA ARG A 16 -4.86 -1.55 -3.84
C ARG A 16 -3.48 -2.19 -3.62
N THR A 17 -2.76 -2.43 -4.70
CA THR A 17 -1.38 -2.99 -4.66
C THR A 17 -0.32 -1.90 -4.63
N LYS A 18 -0.66 -0.67 -5.00
CA LYS A 18 0.27 0.46 -5.09
C LYS A 18 -0.39 1.80 -4.75
N SER A 19 0.36 2.70 -4.13
CA SER A 19 0.01 4.11 -3.96
C SER A 19 1.23 4.98 -4.22
N GLY A 20 1.27 5.69 -5.35
CA GLY A 20 2.45 6.45 -5.75
C GLY A 20 3.70 5.57 -5.86
N ARG A 21 4.68 5.79 -4.98
CA ARG A 21 5.94 5.01 -4.90
C ARG A 21 5.89 3.87 -3.88
N PHE A 22 4.76 3.65 -3.21
CA PHE A 22 4.60 2.61 -2.19
C PHE A 22 3.93 1.37 -2.79
N GLU A 23 4.60 0.23 -2.70
CA GLU A 23 4.09 -1.07 -3.15
C GLU A 23 3.62 -1.91 -1.97
N VAL A 24 2.64 -2.76 -2.20
CA VAL A 24 2.07 -3.61 -1.15
C VAL A 24 3.02 -4.67 -0.61
N ALA A 25 4.06 -5.01 -1.36
CA ALA A 25 5.13 -5.89 -0.89
C ALA A 25 5.90 -5.31 0.32
N GLN A 26 5.82 -3.99 0.53
CA GLN A 26 6.50 -3.27 1.60
C GLN A 26 5.54 -2.84 2.73
N MET A 27 4.26 -3.21 2.67
CA MET A 27 3.28 -2.84 3.70
C MET A 27 3.32 -3.80 4.88
N ILE A 28 3.17 -3.25 6.08
CA ILE A 28 2.82 -3.99 7.30
C ILE A 28 1.34 -3.80 7.64
N SER A 29 0.72 -4.80 8.25
CA SER A 29 -0.66 -4.73 8.70
C SER A 29 -0.80 -3.93 9.99
N VAL A 30 -2.01 -3.43 10.26
CA VAL A 30 -2.32 -2.74 11.52
C VAL A 30 -2.12 -3.66 12.73
N ASP A 31 -2.42 -4.95 12.57
CA ASP A 31 -2.23 -5.93 13.65
C ASP A 31 -0.73 -6.13 13.94
N GLN A 32 0.12 -6.18 12.90
CA GLN A 32 1.57 -6.21 13.08
C GLN A 32 2.07 -4.96 13.81
N ILE A 33 1.58 -3.77 13.46
CA ILE A 33 1.93 -2.52 14.15
C ILE A 33 1.60 -2.58 15.65
N LYS A 34 0.47 -3.20 16.01
CA LYS A 34 0.00 -3.28 17.41
C LYS A 34 0.71 -4.34 18.24
N SER A 35 1.22 -5.39 17.60
CA SER A 35 1.72 -6.58 18.29
C SER A 35 3.22 -6.81 18.15
N ALA A 36 3.87 -6.20 17.17
CA ALA A 36 5.30 -6.33 16.97
C ALA A 36 6.10 -5.53 18.03
N PRO A 37 7.34 -5.94 18.31
CA PRO A 37 8.27 -5.13 19.10
C PRO A 37 8.44 -3.73 18.49
N CYS A 38 8.70 -2.75 19.34
CA CYS A 38 8.83 -1.35 18.91
C CYS A 38 9.91 -1.19 17.84
N GLU A 39 11.03 -1.91 17.98
CA GLU A 39 12.18 -1.87 17.07
C GLU A 39 11.81 -2.33 15.67
N GLU A 40 10.92 -3.32 15.56
CA GLU A 40 10.43 -3.83 14.28
C GLU A 40 9.55 -2.78 13.59
N VAL A 41 8.63 -2.14 14.32
CA VAL A 41 7.79 -1.06 13.77
C VAL A 41 8.65 0.13 13.31
N LEU A 42 9.67 0.49 14.08
CA LEU A 42 10.60 1.56 13.73
C LEU A 42 11.39 1.24 12.45
N SER A 43 11.71 -0.02 12.17
CA SER A 43 12.39 -0.44 10.95
C SER A 43 11.58 -0.21 9.66
N HIS A 44 10.26 -0.04 9.80
CA HIS A 44 9.35 0.28 8.68
C HIS A 44 9.15 1.78 8.44
N LEU A 45 9.71 2.65 9.29
CA LEU A 45 9.62 4.09 9.11
C LEU A 45 10.59 4.57 8.03
N LEU A 46 10.11 5.47 7.18
CA LEU A 46 10.93 6.18 6.21
C LEU A 46 11.31 7.55 6.78
N THR A 47 12.58 7.89 6.63
CA THR A 47 13.10 9.21 6.97
C THR A 47 12.62 10.27 5.98
N LEU A 48 12.64 11.54 6.40
CA LEU A 48 12.26 12.65 5.52
C LEU A 48 13.12 12.72 4.23
N PRO A 49 14.46 12.52 4.26
CA PRO A 49 15.26 12.49 3.04
C PRO A 49 14.87 11.38 2.07
N GLU A 50 14.50 10.18 2.56
CA GLU A 50 14.05 9.08 1.72
C GLU A 50 12.75 9.43 1.00
N VAL A 51 11.77 9.96 1.73
CA VAL A 51 10.49 10.37 1.15
C VAL A 51 10.65 11.56 0.18
N SER A 52 11.55 12.51 0.45
CA SER A 52 11.87 13.62 -0.46
C SER A 52 12.39 13.12 -1.80
N ARG A 53 13.37 12.20 -1.79
CA ARG A 53 13.91 11.58 -3.01
C ARG A 53 12.85 10.81 -3.80
N MET A 54 11.94 10.13 -3.12
CA MET A 54 10.83 9.42 -3.78
C MET A 54 9.87 10.38 -4.51
N ARG A 55 9.74 11.63 -4.04
CA ARG A 55 8.86 12.66 -4.61
C ARG A 55 9.54 13.52 -5.68
N GLY A 56 10.84 13.34 -5.93
CA GLY A 56 11.59 14.06 -6.96
C GLY A 56 11.98 15.50 -6.57
N ALA A 57 12.11 15.78 -5.28
CA ALA A 57 12.67 17.02 -4.74
C ALA A 57 14.16 16.87 -4.42
#